data_AF-A0A529QB19-F1
#
_entry.id   AF-A0A529QB19-F1
#
_cell.length_a   1.000
_cell.length_b   1.000
_cell.length_c   1.000
_cell.angle_alpha   90.00
_cell.angle_beta   90.00
_cell.angle_gamma   90.00
#
_symmetry.space_group_name_H-M   'P 1'
#
loop_
_entity.id
_entity.type
_entity.pdbx_description
1 polymer ?
#
loop_
_entity_poly.entity_id
_entity_poly.type
_entity_poly.pdbx_seq_one_letter_code
_entity_poly.pdbx_strand_id
1 'polypeptide(L)'
;MKPASEITAGHAVLETVIGFMGIAWNEKGLIRLCLPERSREAVERRLFRHAGVSTSTDQPSWVVELIASIQAYAAGEDVDFSGVPVDLDGVDDFRLAIYDAARKLGFGETTT
;
A
#
# COMPACT_ATOMS: atom_id res chain seq x y z
N MET A 1 -20.10 14.26 2.79
CA MET A 1 -19.04 15.22 3.19
C MET A 1 -17.70 14.57 2.86
N LYS A 2 -16.88 15.14 1.96
CA LYS A 2 -15.53 14.65 1.61
C LYS A 2 -14.64 15.86 1.22
N PRO A 3 -13.30 15.80 1.38
CA PRO A 3 -12.51 14.73 2.01
C PRO A 3 -11.70 15.22 3.23
N ALA A 4 -11.48 14.34 4.19
CA ALA A 4 -10.29 14.47 5.03
C ALA A 4 -9.10 14.13 4.13
N SER A 5 -8.43 15.14 3.57
CA SER A 5 -7.05 14.98 3.14
C SER A 5 -6.22 14.83 4.40
N GLU A 6 -6.11 13.61 4.91
CA GLU A 6 -5.04 13.30 5.85
C GLU A 6 -3.72 13.46 5.11
N ILE A 7 -2.80 14.22 5.71
CA ILE A 7 -1.45 14.41 5.18
C ILE A 7 -0.75 13.06 5.31
N THR A 8 -0.42 12.45 4.19
CA THR A 8 0.42 11.27 4.11
C THR A 8 1.77 11.58 4.74
N ALA A 9 2.20 10.73 5.68
CA ALA A 9 3.50 10.85 6.34
C ALA A 9 4.66 10.61 5.37
N GLY A 10 4.50 9.75 4.35
CA GLY A 10 5.49 9.55 3.31
C GLY A 10 5.03 8.63 2.17
N HIS A 11 5.86 8.54 1.13
CA HIS A 11 5.65 7.61 0.03
C HIS A 11 6.98 7.04 -0.45
N ALA A 12 6.92 5.88 -1.11
CA ALA A 12 8.08 5.25 -1.72
C ALA A 12 7.70 4.61 -3.04
N VAL A 13 8.62 4.67 -4.00
CA VAL A 13 8.56 3.91 -5.25
C VAL A 13 9.63 2.85 -5.20
N LEU A 14 9.21 1.61 -5.39
CA LEU A 14 10.02 0.41 -5.27
C LEU A 14 10.03 -0.31 -6.61
N GLU A 15 11.21 -0.76 -6.99
CA GLU A 15 11.41 -1.60 -8.16
C GLU A 15 11.23 -3.07 -7.77
N THR A 16 10.46 -3.80 -8.57
CA THR A 16 10.20 -5.23 -8.42
C THR A 16 10.45 -5.92 -9.76
N VAL A 17 10.57 -7.25 -9.76
CA VAL A 17 10.79 -8.03 -10.99
C VAL A 17 9.63 -7.93 -12.00
N ILE A 18 8.44 -7.52 -11.55
CA ILE A 18 7.25 -7.33 -12.40
C ILE A 18 6.99 -5.86 -12.76
N GLY A 19 7.88 -4.94 -12.39
CA GLY A 19 7.80 -3.50 -12.68
C GLY A 19 7.91 -2.61 -11.45
N PHE A 20 7.62 -1.32 -11.61
CA PHE A 20 7.67 -0.34 -10.52
C PHE A 20 6.35 -0.32 -9.77
N MET A 21 6.40 -0.50 -8.46
CA MET A 21 5.24 -0.36 -7.56
C MET A 21 5.42 0.89 -6.69
N GLY A 22 4.35 1.32 -6.04
CA GLY A 22 4.41 2.47 -5.13
C GLY A 22 3.58 2.25 -3.89
N ILE A 23 4.04 2.79 -2.77
CA ILE A 23 3.31 2.78 -1.50
C ILE A 23 3.23 4.18 -0.91
N ALA A 24 2.16 4.45 -0.17
CA ALA A 24 2.03 5.65 0.65
C ALA A 24 1.43 5.30 2.01
N TRP A 25 1.90 5.98 3.04
CA TRP A 25 1.53 5.71 4.42
C TRP A 25 1.32 6.99 5.23
N ASN A 26 0.54 6.90 6.30
CA ASN A 26 0.44 7.91 7.34
C ASN A 26 0.93 7.33 8.68
N GLU A 27 0.62 8.01 9.78
CA GLU A 27 1.00 7.56 11.13
C GLU A 27 0.26 6.28 11.56
N LYS A 28 -0.94 6.03 11.00
CA LYS A 28 -1.78 4.86 11.33
C LYS A 28 -1.38 3.62 10.53
N GLY A 29 -0.98 3.78 9.26
CA GLY A 29 -0.55 2.67 8.41
C GLY A 29 -0.50 2.97 6.92
N LEU A 30 -0.49 1.90 6.13
CA LEU A 30 -0.54 1.95 4.68
C LEU A 30 -1.90 2.46 4.22
N ILE A 31 -1.92 3.56 3.48
CA ILE A 31 -3.14 4.15 2.91
C ILE A 31 -3.29 3.85 1.42
N ARG A 32 -2.20 3.43 0.76
CA ARG A 32 -2.20 3.21 -0.69
C ARG A 32 -1.09 2.27 -1.15
N LEU A 33 -1.46 1.40 -2.08
CA LEU A 33 -0.57 0.59 -2.90
C LEU A 33 -0.88 0.85 -4.38
N CYS A 34 0.14 1.12 -5.17
CA CYS A 34 0.10 1.21 -6.61
C CYS A 34 0.65 -0.10 -7.20
N LEU A 35 -0.18 -0.74 -8.03
CA LEU A 35 0.20 -1.92 -8.80
C LEU A 35 1.35 -1.62 -9.79
N PRO A 36 2.03 -2.65 -10.32
CA PRO A 36 3.18 -2.48 -11.17
C PRO A 36 2.90 -1.60 -12.40
N GLU A 37 3.81 -0.66 -12.64
CA GLU A 37 3.82 0.24 -13.79
C GLU A 37 5.16 0.15 -14.52
N ARG A 38 5.18 0.63 -15.76
CA ARG A 38 6.35 0.54 -16.65
C ARG A 38 7.50 1.50 -16.28
N SER A 39 7.23 2.53 -15.48
CA SER A 39 8.25 3.50 -15.09
C SER A 39 7.98 4.10 -13.71
N ARG A 40 9.04 4.58 -13.05
CA ARG A 40 8.98 5.26 -11.76
C ARG A 40 8.05 6.48 -11.81
N GLU A 41 8.15 7.29 -12.86
CA GLU A 41 7.37 8.52 -13.03
C GLU A 41 5.87 8.23 -13.16
N ALA A 42 5.50 7.07 -13.75
CA ALA A 42 4.11 6.65 -13.83
C ALA A 42 3.53 6.31 -12.45
N VAL A 43 4.32 5.65 -11.58
CA VAL A 43 3.95 5.37 -10.19
C VAL A 43 3.84 6.67 -9.40
N GLU A 44 4.84 7.54 -9.48
CA GLU A 44 4.85 8.84 -8.79
C GLU A 44 3.60 9.65 -9.15
N ARG A 45 3.30 9.78 -10.45
CA ARG A 45 2.08 10.46 -10.91
C ARG A 45 0.81 9.83 -10.33
N ARG A 46 0.76 8.50 -10.15
CA ARG A 46 -0.39 7.84 -9.52
C ARG A 46 -0.47 8.09 -8.02
N LEU A 47 0.65 8.14 -7.32
CA LEU A 47 0.72 8.45 -5.90
C LEU A 47 0.26 9.90 -5.66
N PHE A 48 0.82 10.86 -6.41
CA PHE A 48 0.50 12.29 -6.27
C PHE A 48 -0.92 12.68 -6.74
N ARG A 49 -1.65 11.79 -7.43
CA ARG A 49 -3.10 12.01 -7.65
C ARG A 49 -3.90 11.95 -6.36
N HIS A 50 -3.40 11.30 -5.32
CA HIS A 50 -3.95 11.45 -3.99
C HIS A 50 -3.39 12.71 -3.34
N ALA A 51 -4.29 13.61 -2.96
CA ALA A 51 -3.94 14.78 -2.20
C ALA A 51 -3.29 14.38 -0.86
N GLY A 52 -2.30 15.15 -0.41
CA GLY A 52 -1.67 14.96 0.89
C GLY A 52 -0.38 14.12 0.87
N VAL A 53 0.09 13.61 -0.27
CA VAL A 53 1.37 12.87 -0.36
C VAL A 53 2.56 13.80 -0.09
N SER A 54 3.17 13.68 1.10
CA SER A 54 4.43 14.34 1.45
C SER A 54 5.61 13.65 0.78
N THR A 55 6.62 14.43 0.37
CA THR A 55 7.92 13.94 -0.11
C THR A 55 8.85 13.59 1.06
N SER A 56 8.30 12.95 2.10
CA SER A 56 9.07 12.62 3.30
C SER A 56 10.20 11.63 2.98
N THR A 57 11.34 11.84 3.62
CA THR A 57 12.58 11.09 3.39
C THR A 57 12.77 9.97 4.41
N ASP A 58 12.10 10.04 5.56
CA ASP A 58 12.24 9.05 6.63
C ASP A 58 11.20 7.94 6.50
N GLN A 59 11.69 6.74 6.22
CA GLN A 59 10.89 5.52 6.17
C GLN A 59 10.86 4.85 7.55
N PRO A 60 9.69 4.69 8.18
CA PRO A 60 9.55 3.84 9.36
C PRO A 60 10.04 2.42 9.10
N SER A 61 10.49 1.71 10.14
CA SER A 61 10.99 0.34 10.02
C SER A 61 10.00 -0.61 9.33
N TRP A 62 8.72 -0.53 9.69
CA TRP A 62 7.67 -1.35 9.08
C TRP A 62 7.50 -1.10 7.57
N VAL A 63 7.81 0.12 7.09
CA VAL A 63 7.77 0.45 5.66
C VAL A 63 8.94 -0.19 4.92
N VAL A 64 10.13 -0.17 5.52
CA VAL A 64 11.32 -0.83 4.96
C VAL A 64 11.09 -2.33 4.85
N GLU A 65 10.54 -2.94 5.90
CA GLU A 65 10.15 -4.36 5.92
C GLU A 65 9.09 -4.66 4.87
N LEU A 66 8.04 -3.81 4.76
CA LEU A 66 7.00 -3.96 3.75
C LEU A 66 7.56 -3.90 2.32
N ILE A 67 8.51 -3.01 2.03
CA ILE A 67 9.15 -2.93 0.70
C ILE A 67 9.85 -4.26 0.38
N ALA A 68 10.62 -4.80 1.32
CA ALA A 68 11.29 -6.08 1.14
C ALA A 68 10.29 -7.22 0.93
N SER A 69 9.21 -7.27 1.72
CA SER A 69 8.13 -8.25 1.58
C SER A 69 7.43 -8.16 0.22
N ILE A 70 7.16 -6.95 -0.29
CA ILE A 70 6.57 -6.77 -1.63
C ILE A 70 7.53 -7.25 -2.73
N GLN A 71 8.83 -6.99 -2.60
CA GLN A 71 9.83 -7.46 -3.56
C GLN A 71 9.93 -8.99 -3.60
N ALA A 72 9.95 -9.63 -2.44
CA ALA A 72 9.93 -11.09 -2.30
C ALA A 72 8.65 -11.69 -2.91
N TYR A 73 7.48 -11.13 -2.57
CA TYR A 73 6.20 -11.55 -3.13
C TYR A 73 6.16 -11.42 -4.65
N ALA A 74 6.66 -10.31 -5.20
CA ALA A 74 6.75 -10.10 -6.64
C ALA A 74 7.69 -11.12 -7.34
N ALA A 75 8.69 -11.64 -6.61
CA ALA A 75 9.56 -12.71 -7.08
C ALA A 75 8.91 -14.11 -6.99
N GLY A 76 7.67 -14.21 -6.48
CA GLY A 76 6.91 -15.44 -6.38
C GLY A 76 7.08 -16.15 -5.03
N GLU A 77 7.65 -15.50 -4.03
CA GLU A 77 7.74 -16.05 -2.68
C GLU A 77 6.37 -15.97 -1.97
N ASP A 78 6.12 -16.95 -1.09
CA ASP A 78 4.96 -16.96 -0.21
C ASP A 78 5.21 -16.00 0.95
N VAL A 79 4.48 -14.89 0.97
CA VAL A 79 4.67 -13.79 1.91
C VAL A 79 3.34 -13.46 2.57
N ASP A 80 3.34 -13.48 3.90
CA ASP A 80 2.20 -13.05 4.70
C ASP A 80 2.24 -11.54 4.96
N PHE A 81 1.19 -10.83 4.55
CA PHE A 81 1.00 -9.39 4.77
C PHE A 81 0.00 -9.09 5.90
N SER A 82 -0.48 -10.10 6.64
CA SER A 82 -1.49 -9.93 7.69
C SER A 82 -1.08 -8.93 8.78
N GLY A 83 0.22 -8.87 9.08
CA GLY A 83 0.82 -7.94 10.05
C GLY A 83 0.99 -6.49 9.57
N VAL A 84 0.75 -6.21 8.29
CA VAL A 84 0.92 -4.85 7.75
C VAL A 84 -0.22 -3.97 8.23
N PRO A 85 0.06 -2.83 8.92
CA PRO A 85 -0.96 -1.89 9.31
C PRO A 85 -1.52 -1.22 8.05
N VAL A 86 -2.84 -1.26 7.90
CA VAL A 86 -3.55 -0.59 6.80
C VAL A 86 -4.53 0.38 7.41
N ASP A 87 -4.47 1.63 6.98
CA ASP A 87 -5.42 2.64 7.40
C ASP A 87 -6.57 2.71 6.39
N LEU A 88 -7.77 2.40 6.89
CA LEU A 88 -9.03 2.39 6.14
C LEU A 88 -9.98 3.49 6.65
N ASP A 89 -9.46 4.52 7.31
CA ASP A 89 -10.29 5.63 7.78
C ASP A 89 -11.07 6.29 6.62
N GLY A 90 -12.31 6.66 6.89
CA GLY A 90 -13.23 7.21 5.89
C GLY A 90 -13.80 6.19 4.87
N VAL A 91 -13.55 4.89 5.05
CA VAL A 91 -14.25 3.80 4.35
C VAL A 91 -15.55 3.50 5.11
N ASP A 92 -16.67 3.33 4.39
CA ASP A 92 -17.95 2.97 5.01
C ASP A 92 -18.00 1.52 5.50
N ASP A 93 -18.89 1.25 6.45
CA ASP A 93 -19.04 -0.03 7.14
C ASP A 93 -19.17 -1.24 6.19
N PHE A 94 -19.87 -1.08 5.06
CA PHE A 94 -20.03 -2.17 4.09
C PHE A 94 -18.69 -2.52 3.43
N ARG A 95 -17.93 -1.52 3.00
CA ARG A 95 -16.60 -1.74 2.42
C ARG A 95 -15.59 -2.23 3.46
N LEU A 96 -15.67 -1.73 4.71
CA LEU A 96 -14.83 -2.23 5.81
C LEU A 96 -15.06 -3.73 6.04
N ALA A 97 -16.31 -4.19 6.09
CA ALA A 97 -16.63 -5.60 6.23
C ALA A 97 -16.04 -6.46 5.08
N ILE A 98 -16.04 -5.95 3.86
CA ILE A 98 -15.41 -6.62 2.71
C ILE A 98 -13.88 -6.68 2.89
N TYR A 99 -13.25 -5.59 3.30
CA TYR A 99 -11.80 -5.57 3.54
C TYR A 99 -11.40 -6.52 4.67
N ASP A 100 -12.16 -6.56 5.76
CA ASP A 100 -11.92 -7.49 6.87
C ASP A 100 -12.05 -8.95 6.44
N ALA A 101 -12.98 -9.27 5.55
CA ALA A 101 -13.11 -10.60 4.98
C ALA A 101 -11.93 -10.93 4.04
N ALA A 102 -11.60 -10.00 3.13
CA ALA A 102 -10.53 -10.19 2.17
C ALA A 102 -9.14 -10.34 2.83
N ARG A 103 -8.88 -9.62 3.93
CA ARG A 103 -7.63 -9.71 4.70
C ARG A 103 -7.43 -11.03 5.45
N LYS A 104 -8.46 -11.87 5.55
CA LYS A 104 -8.36 -13.22 6.13
C LYS A 104 -7.96 -14.29 5.11
N LEU A 105 -7.96 -13.95 3.83
CA LEU A 105 -7.55 -14.88 2.78
C LEU A 105 -6.03 -15.03 2.80
N GLY A 106 -5.57 -16.28 2.86
CA GLY A 106 -4.17 -16.62 2.72
C GLY A 106 -3.67 -16.54 1.28
N PHE A 107 -2.35 -16.69 1.11
CA PHE A 107 -1.74 -16.79 -0.20
C PHE A 107 -2.30 -17.99 -0.98
N GLY A 108 -2.69 -17.76 -2.24
CA GLY A 108 -3.25 -18.81 -3.11
C GLY A 108 -4.69 -19.23 -2.78
N GLU A 109 -5.34 -18.63 -1.77
CA GLU A 109 -6.73 -18.92 -1.43
C GLU A 109 -7.71 -18.07 -2.24
N THR A 110 -8.92 -18.61 -2.45
CA THR A 110 -10.03 -17.87 -3.07
C THR A 110 -11.32 -18.14 -2.30
N THR A 111 -12.23 -17.18 -2.30
CA THR A 111 -13.59 -17.31 -1.74
C THR A 111 -14.60 -16.75 -2.74
N THR A 112 -15.86 -17.16 -2.66
CA THR A 112 -16.96 -16.71 -3.54
C THR A 112 -18.12 -16.18 -2.72
#